data_AF-A0A953HHW2-F1
#
_entry.id   AF-A0A953HHW2-F1
#
_cell.length_a   1.000
_cell.length_b   1.000
_cell.length_c   1.000
_cell.angle_alpha   90.00
_cell.angle_beta   90.00
_cell.angle_gamma   90.00
#
_symmetry.space_group_name_H-M   'P 1'
#
loop_
_entity.id
_entity.type
_entity.pdbx_description
1 polymer ?
#
loop_
_entity_poly.entity_id
_entity_poly.type
_entity_poly.pdbx_seq_one_letter_code
_entity_poly.pdbx_strand_id
1 'polypeptide(L)'
;MPLSDPMNWIAWLSCSISVIFWDRIKGDYIQDQKLAEFLYDYYVHSGARAIKKVQNLAGVADDGIFGNITLRAINNTDPVRLFQDLKTERRNFLTSLSKQSGQAKFLKGWMHRINTYM
;
A
#
# COMPACT_ATOMS: atom_id res chain seq x y z
N MET A 1 -24.05 -1.70 -19.63
CA MET A 1 -23.17 -2.87 -19.87
C MET A 1 -22.48 -2.63 -21.21
N PRO A 2 -21.17 -2.34 -21.31
CA PRO A 2 -20.53 -2.16 -22.60
C PRO A 2 -19.78 -3.44 -22.98
N LEU A 3 -20.41 -4.25 -23.84
CA LEU A 3 -19.81 -5.41 -24.50
C LEU A 3 -19.66 -5.08 -26.00
N SER A 4 -18.56 -4.43 -26.40
CA SER A 4 -18.23 -4.30 -27.83
C SER A 4 -16.78 -3.97 -28.17
N ASP A 5 -15.83 -3.98 -27.21
CA ASP A 5 -14.41 -3.70 -27.53
C ASP A 5 -13.47 -4.72 -26.84
N PRO A 6 -12.73 -5.55 -27.60
CA PRO A 6 -11.82 -6.55 -27.06
C PRO A 6 -10.58 -5.96 -26.36
N MET A 7 -10.29 -4.66 -26.51
CA MET A 7 -9.23 -3.97 -25.75
C MET A 7 -9.66 -3.61 -24.31
N ASN A 8 -10.93 -3.80 -23.97
CA ASN A 8 -11.55 -3.18 -22.79
C ASN A 8 -11.57 -4.08 -21.55
N TRP A 9 -11.54 -5.41 -21.67
CA TRP A 9 -11.77 -6.29 -20.52
C TRP A 9 -10.58 -6.37 -19.55
N ILE A 10 -9.34 -6.34 -20.05
CA ILE A 10 -8.14 -6.28 -19.19
C ILE A 10 -8.05 -4.92 -18.49
N ALA A 11 -8.36 -3.83 -19.19
CA ALA A 11 -8.42 -2.50 -18.62
C ALA A 11 -9.52 -2.39 -17.55
N TRP A 12 -10.70 -2.96 -17.83
CA TRP A 12 -11.80 -3.06 -16.85
C TRP A 12 -11.43 -3.90 -15.64
N LEU A 13 -10.85 -5.08 -15.82
CA LEU A 13 -10.41 -5.91 -14.70
C LEU A 13 -9.34 -5.19 -13.88
N SER A 14 -8.37 -4.57 -14.54
CA SER A 14 -7.31 -3.81 -13.86
C SER A 14 -7.86 -2.63 -13.07
N CYS A 15 -8.79 -1.87 -13.66
CA CYS A 15 -9.48 -0.76 -12.99
C CYS A 15 -10.33 -1.28 -11.82
N SER A 16 -11.14 -2.31 -12.03
CA SER A 16 -12.03 -2.89 -11.01
C SER A 16 -11.24 -3.45 -9.83
N ILE A 17 -10.13 -4.15 -10.09
CA ILE A 17 -9.25 -4.69 -9.06
C ILE A 17 -8.61 -3.54 -8.28
N SER A 18 -8.12 -2.51 -8.97
CA SER A 18 -7.50 -1.35 -8.33
C SER A 18 -8.47 -0.62 -7.39
N VAL A 19 -9.72 -0.44 -7.83
CA VAL A 19 -10.79 0.14 -6.99
C VAL A 19 -11.07 -0.73 -5.76
N ILE A 20 -11.16 -2.06 -5.91
CA ILE A 20 -11.38 -2.97 -4.76
C ILE A 20 -10.28 -2.82 -3.70
N PHE A 21 -9.01 -2.74 -4.12
CA PHE A 21 -7.90 -2.59 -3.19
C PHE A 21 -7.87 -1.21 -2.52
N TRP A 22 -8.22 -0.15 -3.25
CA TRP A 22 -8.35 1.22 -2.74
C TRP A 22 -9.49 1.35 -1.72
N ASP A 23 -10.66 0.80 -2.03
CA ASP A 23 -11.83 0.82 -1.15
C ASP A 23 -11.60 0.04 0.15
N ARG A 24 -10.86 -1.08 0.07
CA ARG A 24 -10.50 -1.89 1.25
C ARG A 24 -9.68 -1.13 2.28
N ILE A 25 -8.89 -0.15 1.85
CA ILE A 25 -8.14 0.74 2.75
C ILE A 25 -8.84 2.08 2.97
N LYS A 26 -10.08 2.24 2.49
CA LYS A 26 -10.83 3.50 2.54
C LYS A 26 -10.00 4.68 2.02
N GLY A 27 -9.31 4.47 0.89
CA GLY A 27 -8.27 5.39 0.42
C GLY A 27 -8.75 6.84 0.26
N ASP A 28 -9.99 7.04 -0.19
CA ASP A 28 -10.62 8.37 -0.33
C ASP A 28 -10.75 9.15 0.99
N TYR A 29 -10.68 8.46 2.13
CA TYR A 29 -10.84 9.05 3.45
C TYR A 29 -9.51 9.28 4.18
N ILE A 30 -8.39 8.86 3.60
CA ILE A 30 -7.06 9.16 4.12
C ILE A 30 -6.73 10.60 3.71
N GLN A 31 -6.47 11.47 4.69
CA GLN A 31 -6.32 12.91 4.44
C GLN A 31 -5.05 13.27 3.66
N ASP A 32 -3.99 12.47 3.83
CA ASP A 32 -2.74 12.65 3.08
C ASP A 32 -2.70 11.73 1.86
N GLN A 33 -2.77 12.33 0.68
CA GLN A 33 -2.83 11.62 -0.60
C GLN A 33 -1.59 10.76 -0.84
N LYS A 34 -0.39 11.24 -0.49
CA LYS A 34 0.86 10.51 -0.70
C LYS A 34 0.91 9.24 0.15
N LEU A 35 0.48 9.34 1.40
CA LEU A 35 0.34 8.21 2.31
C LEU A 35 -0.69 7.21 1.79
N ALA A 36 -1.84 7.69 1.30
CA ALA A 36 -2.88 6.85 0.73
C ALA A 36 -2.38 6.03 -0.47
N GLU A 37 -1.73 6.69 -1.43
CA GLU A 37 -1.15 6.05 -2.63
C GLU A 37 -0.04 5.06 -2.28
N PHE A 38 0.82 5.42 -1.33
CA PHE A 38 1.91 4.53 -0.90
C PHE A 38 1.39 3.30 -0.15
N LEU A 39 0.42 3.49 0.75
CA LEU A 39 -0.22 2.40 1.48
C LEU A 39 -0.98 1.48 0.53
N TYR A 40 -1.69 2.04 -0.46
CA TYR A 40 -2.34 1.27 -1.53
C TYR A 40 -1.34 0.40 -2.29
N ASP A 41 -0.26 0.98 -2.82
CA ASP A 41 0.75 0.21 -3.56
C ASP A 41 1.40 -0.85 -2.66
N TYR A 42 1.63 -0.54 -1.38
CA TYR A 42 2.15 -1.54 -0.44
C TYR A 42 1.14 -2.67 -0.21
N TYR A 43 -0.14 -2.35 -0.05
CA TYR A 43 -1.21 -3.32 0.15
C TYR A 43 -1.42 -4.22 -1.07
N VAL A 44 -1.40 -3.67 -2.28
CA VAL A 44 -1.48 -4.45 -3.53
C VAL A 44 -0.33 -5.45 -3.65
N HIS A 45 0.88 -5.06 -3.24
CA HIS A 45 2.08 -5.90 -3.41
C HIS A 45 2.42 -6.80 -2.22
N SER A 46 1.84 -6.57 -1.04
CA SER A 46 2.21 -7.30 0.19
C SER A 46 1.03 -7.62 1.11
N GLY A 47 -0.19 -7.34 0.68
CA GLY A 47 -1.43 -7.71 1.36
C GLY A 47 -1.50 -7.21 2.80
N ALA A 48 -2.04 -8.05 3.69
CA ALA A 48 -2.30 -7.72 5.10
C ALA A 48 -1.07 -7.17 5.86
N ARG A 49 0.16 -7.45 5.39
CA ARG A 49 1.37 -6.89 6.00
C ARG A 49 1.35 -5.37 5.99
N ALA A 50 0.94 -4.74 4.89
CA ALA A 50 0.89 -3.28 4.78
C ALA A 50 -0.06 -2.68 5.85
N ILE A 51 -1.20 -3.33 6.04
CA ILE A 51 -2.22 -2.91 7.03
C ILE A 51 -1.66 -3.03 8.46
N LYS A 52 -1.07 -4.18 8.80
CA LYS A 52 -0.48 -4.40 10.12
C LYS A 52 0.64 -3.40 10.43
N LYS A 53 1.45 -3.06 9.42
CA LYS A 53 2.55 -2.12 9.59
C LYS A 53 2.08 -0.69 9.76
N VAL A 54 1.12 -0.21 8.98
CA VAL A 54 0.56 1.13 9.20
C VAL A 54 -0.20 1.21 10.53
N GLN A 55 -0.89 0.15 10.96
CA GLN A 55 -1.53 0.08 12.28
C GLN A 55 -0.53 0.21 13.43
N ASN A 56 0.55 -0.58 13.38
CA ASN A 56 1.61 -0.53 14.37
C ASN A 56 2.26 0.86 14.45
N LEU A 57 2.55 1.47 13.31
CA LEU A 57 3.15 2.80 13.23
C LEU A 57 2.19 3.93 13.67
N ALA A 58 0.88 3.77 13.42
CA ALA A 58 -0.16 4.68 13.89
C ALA A 58 -0.58 4.46 15.36
N GLY A 59 0.06 3.50 16.05
CA GLY A 59 -0.16 3.26 17.49
C GLY A 59 -1.48 2.55 17.83
N VAL A 60 -2.03 1.77 16.91
CA VAL A 60 -3.22 0.92 17.15
C VAL A 60 -2.88 -0.57 17.05
N ALA A 61 -3.80 -1.43 17.49
CA ALA A 61 -3.65 -2.87 17.36
C ALA A 61 -3.46 -3.29 15.89
N ASP A 62 -2.49 -4.17 15.62
CA ASP A 62 -2.09 -4.62 14.29
C ASP A 62 -2.82 -5.91 13.86
N ASP A 63 -4.15 -5.89 13.99
CA ASP A 63 -5.04 -7.01 13.64
C ASP A 63 -5.10 -7.28 12.12
N GLY A 64 -4.65 -6.35 11.28
CA GLY A 64 -4.68 -6.44 9.83
C GLY A 64 -6.02 -6.07 9.21
N ILE A 65 -6.96 -5.53 9.99
CA ILE A 65 -8.29 -5.10 9.55
C ILE A 65 -8.30 -3.57 9.40
N PHE A 66 -8.52 -3.09 8.18
CA PHE A 66 -8.60 -1.65 7.93
C PHE A 66 -10.01 -1.10 8.25
N GLY A 67 -10.26 -0.82 9.53
CA GLY A 67 -11.51 -0.27 10.05
C GLY A 67 -11.48 1.24 10.31
N ASN A 68 -12.56 1.77 10.88
CA ASN A 68 -12.64 3.19 11.28
C ASN A 68 -11.60 3.57 12.34
N ILE A 69 -11.19 2.62 13.19
CA ILE A 69 -10.14 2.84 14.20
C ILE A 69 -8.80 3.11 13.49
N THR A 70 -8.40 2.24 12.56
CA THR A 70 -7.19 2.40 11.76
C THR A 70 -7.21 3.70 10.96
N LEU A 71 -8.33 4.00 10.28
CA LEU A 71 -8.48 5.24 9.51
C LEU A 71 -8.32 6.49 10.37
N ARG A 72 -8.98 6.53 11.54
CA ARG A 72 -8.85 7.66 12.48
C ARG A 72 -7.42 7.81 13.01
N ALA A 73 -6.77 6.70 13.35
CA ALA A 73 -5.40 6.72 13.85
C ALA A 73 -4.42 7.27 12.81
N ILE A 74 -4.56 6.85 11.55
CA ILE A 74 -3.75 7.36 10.43
C ILE A 74 -3.95 8.87 10.26
N ASN A 75 -5.21 9.34 10.20
CA ASN A 75 -5.51 10.76 10.01
C ASN A 75 -5.13 11.65 11.21
N ASN A 76 -5.00 11.07 12.41
CA ASN A 76 -4.60 11.79 13.61
C ASN A 76 -3.08 11.77 13.86
N THR A 77 -2.32 11.02 13.06
CA THR A 77 -0.85 10.98 13.12
C THR A 77 -0.27 12.05 12.18
N ASP A 78 0.94 12.55 12.47
CA ASP A 78 1.68 13.36 11.51
C ASP A 78 1.89 12.56 10.20
N PRO A 79 1.26 12.98 9.09
CA PRO A 79 1.28 12.21 7.86
C PRO A 79 2.68 12.11 7.25
N VAL A 80 3.52 13.14 7.41
CA VAL A 80 4.88 13.14 6.86
C VAL A 80 5.73 12.10 7.57
N ARG A 81 5.68 12.10 8.91
CA ARG A 81 6.38 11.11 9.72
C ARG A 81 5.88 9.69 9.42
N LEU A 82 4.57 9.48 9.45
CA LEU A 82 3.97 8.16 9.21
C LEU A 82 4.34 7.62 7.83
N PHE A 83 4.33 8.46 6.80
CA PHE A 83 4.80 8.11 5.47
C PHE A 83 6.27 7.70 5.45
N GLN A 84 7.17 8.47 6.08
CA GLN A 84 8.61 8.13 6.10
C GLN A 84 8.89 6.84 6.87
N ASP A 85 8.21 6.62 8.00
CA ASP A 85 8.35 5.42 8.81
C ASP A 85 7.86 4.19 8.03
N LEU A 86 6.69 4.29 7.37
CA LEU A 86 6.13 3.21 6.56
C LEU A 86 6.99 2.92 5.33
N LYS A 87 7.54 3.97 4.69
CA LYS A 87 8.48 3.83 3.56
C LYS A 87 9.75 3.11 3.98
N THR A 88 10.27 3.44 5.15
CA THR A 88 11.47 2.80 5.72
C THR A 88 11.21 1.33 6.06
N GLU A 89 10.08 1.01 6.69
CA GLU A 89 9.69 -0.38 6.96
C GLU A 89 9.63 -1.20 5.67
N ARG A 90 9.00 -0.66 4.62
CA ARG A 90 8.87 -1.35 3.34
C ARG A 90 10.23 -1.62 2.68
N ARG A 91 11.16 -0.66 2.73
CA ARG A 91 12.53 -0.87 2.22
C ARG A 91 13.25 -1.98 2.97
N ASN A 92 13.13 -1.98 4.30
CA ASN A 92 13.76 -2.99 5.15
C ASN A 92 13.19 -4.38 4.84
N PHE A 93 11.87 -4.49 4.70
CA PHE A 93 11.20 -5.74 4.34
C PHE A 93 11.65 -6.29 2.98
N LEU A 94 11.68 -5.46 1.93
CA LEU A 94 12.10 -5.93 0.60
C LEU A 94 13.57 -6.28 0.55
N THR A 95 14.41 -5.56 1.29
CA THR A 95 15.84 -5.89 1.45
C THR A 95 16.05 -7.21 2.21
N SER A 96 15.25 -7.49 3.24
CA SER A 96 15.32 -8.78 3.92
C SER A 96 14.80 -9.92 3.03
N LEU A 97 13.70 -9.69 2.32
CA LEU A 97 13.09 -10.67 1.42
C LEU A 97 14.06 -11.06 0.30
N SER A 98 14.74 -10.09 -0.32
CA SER A 98 15.68 -10.34 -1.40
C SER A 98 16.86 -11.24 -1.00
N LYS A 99 17.29 -11.16 0.28
CA LYS A 99 18.35 -11.99 0.85
C LYS A 99 17.89 -13.42 1.12
N GLN A 100 16.64 -13.60 1.53
CA GLN A 100 16.10 -14.89 1.98
C GLN A 100 15.55 -15.75 0.83
N SER A 101 15.01 -15.14 -0.21
CA SER A 101 14.19 -15.86 -1.20
C SER A 101 14.83 -16.00 -2.58
N GLY A 102 16.13 -15.72 -2.73
CA GLY A 102 16.80 -15.72 -4.05
C GLY A 102 16.28 -14.64 -5.02
N GLN A 103 15.52 -13.66 -4.52
CA GLN A 103 14.89 -12.59 -5.32
C GLN A 103 15.78 -11.34 -5.45
N ALA A 104 17.08 -11.46 -5.17
CA ALA A 104 18.05 -10.36 -5.25
C ALA A 104 18.00 -9.60 -6.58
N LYS A 105 17.73 -10.30 -7.69
CA LYS A 105 17.60 -9.68 -9.03
C LYS A 105 16.50 -8.62 -9.12
N PHE A 106 15.45 -8.70 -8.30
CA PHE A 106 14.31 -7.77 -8.34
C PHE A 106 14.48 -6.56 -7.41
N LEU A 107 15.44 -6.61 -6.47
CA LEU A 107 15.62 -5.58 -5.44
C LEU A 107 15.80 -4.18 -6.03
N LYS A 108 16.58 -4.05 -7.11
CA LYS A 108 16.83 -2.77 -7.77
C LYS A 108 15.52 -2.14 -8.29
N GLY A 109 14.67 -2.95 -8.91
CA GLY A 109 13.37 -2.49 -9.42
C GLY A 109 12.42 -2.11 -8.30
N TRP A 110 12.39 -2.89 -7.22
CA TRP A 110 11.58 -2.58 -6.04
C TRP A 110 12.01 -1.28 -5.35
N MET A 111 13.32 -1.05 -5.18
CA MET A 111 13.82 0.20 -4.60
C MET A 111 13.52 1.40 -5.48
N HIS A 112 13.58 1.25 -6.80
CA HIS A 112 13.19 2.31 -7.72
C HIS A 112 11.71 2.68 -7.53
N ARG A 113 10.80 1.70 -7.47
CA ARG A 113 9.36 1.94 -7.22
C ARG A 113 9.07 2.60 -5.88
N ILE A 114 9.84 2.32 -4.83
CA ILE A 114 9.67 3.01 -3.55
C ILE A 114 10.15 4.47 -3.63
N ASN A 115 11.17 4.74 -4.44
CA ASN A 115 11.76 6.07 -4.56
C ASN A 115 10.98 6.99 -5.52
N THR A 116 10.02 6.49 -6.30
CA THR A 116 9.14 7.34 -7.13
C THR A 116 8.22 8.21 -6.27
N TYR A 117 7.93 7.78 -5.05
CA TYR A 117 7.24 8.61 -4.06
C TYR A 117 8.24 9.62 -3.50
N MET A 118 8.13 10.90 -3.89
CA MET A 118 8.97 12.00 -3.39
C MET A 118 8.49 12.49 -2.03
#